data_AF-A0A829ZC70-F1
#
_entry.id   AF-A0A829ZC70-F1
#
_cell.length_a   1.000
_cell.length_b   1.000
_cell.length_c   1.000
_cell.angle_alpha   90.00
_cell.angle_beta   90.00
_cell.angle_gamma   90.00
#
_symmetry.space_group_name_H-M   'P 1'
#
loop_
_entity.id
_entity.type
_entity.pdbx_description
1 polymer ?
#
loop_
_entity_poly.entity_id
_entity_poly.type
_entity_poly.pdbx_seq_one_letter_code
_entity_poly.pdbx_strand_id
1 'polypeptide(L)' 'MKGANVIIRSEERKQHEAYVLQSFGVKGRGTPEQREAAEVIAARTREVVKEGGR' A
#
# COMPACT_ATOMS: atom_id res chain seq x y z
N MET A 1 12.64 22.40 4.03
CA MET A 1 12.67 21.26 3.08
C MET A 1 11.41 20.41 3.27
N LYS A 2 10.33 20.63 2.50
CA LYS A 2 9.05 19.90 2.66
C LYS A 2 8.78 18.84 1.57
N GLY A 3 9.62 18.73 0.54
CA GLY A 3 9.38 17.84 -0.61
C GLY A 3 9.85 16.39 -0.43
N ALA A 4 11.01 16.17 0.20
CA ALA A 4 11.61 14.82 0.26
C ALA A 4 10.78 13.82 1.08
N ASN A 5 10.25 14.24 2.24
CA ASN A 5 9.47 13.36 3.12
C ASN A 5 8.13 12.92 2.50
N VAL A 6 7.55 13.76 1.63
CA VAL A 6 6.28 13.46 0.94
C VAL A 6 6.51 12.48 -0.21
N ILE A 7 7.62 12.63 -0.94
CA ILE A 7 7.99 11.73 -2.04
C ILE A 7 8.34 10.34 -1.52
N ILE A 8 9.13 10.24 -0.43
CA ILE A 8 9.49 8.97 0.20
C ILE A 8 8.24 8.21 0.69
N ARG A 9 7.30 8.92 1.34
CA ARG A 9 6.00 8.33 1.77
C ARG A 9 5.13 7.89 0.60
N SER A 10 5.28 8.48 -0.58
CA SER A 10 4.52 8.09 -1.77
C SER A 10 5.11 6.85 -2.44
N GLU A 11 6.43 6.74 -2.51
CA GLU A 11 7.11 5.55 -3.03
C GLU A 11 6.92 4.33 -2.12
N GLU A 12 6.97 4.52 -0.80
CA GLU A 12 6.67 3.46 0.18
C GLU A 12 5.24 2.89 -0.02
N ARG A 13 4.26 3.76 -0.30
CA ARG A 13 2.88 3.33 -0.57
C ARG A 13 2.80 2.45 -1.82
N LYS A 14 3.44 2.86 -2.92
CA LYS A 14 3.45 2.09 -4.17
C LYS A 14 4.15 0.74 -4.00
N GLN A 15 5.25 0.71 -3.25
CA GLN A 15 5.96 -0.54 -2.94
C GLN A 15 5.10 -1.47 -2.09
N HIS A 16 4.37 -0.94 -1.12
CA HIS A 16 3.47 -1.73 -0.29
C HIS A 16 2.28 -2.28 -1.07
N GLU A 17 1.64 -1.50 -1.94
CA GLU A 17 0.59 -2.00 -2.84
C GLU A 17 1.09 -3.10 -3.77
N ALA A 18 2.29 -2.92 -4.36
CA ALA A 18 2.90 -3.94 -5.20
C ALA A 18 3.18 -5.23 -4.41
N TYR A 19 3.65 -5.10 -3.17
CA TYR A 19 3.87 -6.23 -2.26
C TYR A 19 2.56 -6.96 -1.91
N VAL A 20 1.48 -6.21 -1.62
CA VAL A 20 0.15 -6.77 -1.35
C VAL A 20 -0.35 -7.55 -2.58
N LEU A 21 -0.31 -6.94 -3.76
CA LEU A 21 -0.71 -7.60 -5.01
C LEU A 21 0.10 -8.88 -5.28
N GLN A 22 1.42 -8.83 -5.09
CA GLN A 22 2.29 -9.99 -5.24
C GLN A 22 1.95 -11.11 -4.24
N SER A 23 1.63 -10.74 -2.99
CA SER A 23 1.24 -11.69 -1.94
C SER A 23 -0.06 -12.44 -2.27
N PHE A 24 -0.95 -11.83 -3.04
CA PHE A 24 -2.16 -12.46 -3.57
C PHE A 24 -1.96 -13.16 -4.93
N GLY A 25 -0.71 -13.32 -5.38
CA GLY A 25 -0.37 -14.03 -6.62
C GLY A 25 -0.66 -13.25 -7.91
N VAL A 26 -0.93 -11.94 -7.81
CA VAL A 26 -1.21 -11.10 -8.96
C VAL A 26 0.07 -10.85 -9.75
N LYS A 27 0.10 -11.29 -11.01
CA LYS A 27 1.24 -11.05 -11.90
C LYS A 27 1.13 -9.67 -12.57
N GLY A 28 2.20 -8.89 -12.47
CA GLY A 28 2.29 -7.57 -13.10
C GLY A 28 1.46 -6.52 -12.36
N ARG A 29 0.85 -5.61 -13.10
CA ARG A 29 0.12 -4.48 -12.52
C ARG A 29 -1.21 -4.85 -11.84
N GLY A 30 -1.73 -6.05 -12.05
CA GLY A 30 -3.09 -6.44 -11.63
C GLY A 30 -4.19 -5.74 -12.42
N THR A 31 -5.42 -6.26 -12.33
CA THR A 31 -6.60 -5.59 -12.89
C THR A 31 -6.94 -4.33 -12.06
N PRO A 32 -7.70 -3.36 -12.60
CA PRO A 32 -8.14 -2.19 -11.85
C PRO A 32 -8.80 -2.53 -10.52
N GLU A 33 -9.62 -3.59 -10.50
CA GLU A 33 -10.34 -4.06 -9.32
C GLU A 33 -9.39 -4.64 -8.27
N GLN A 34 -8.33 -5.34 -8.69
CA GLN A 34 -7.31 -5.86 -7.77
C GLN A 34 -6.48 -4.74 -7.15
N ARG A 35 -6.23 -3.66 -7.90
CA ARG A 35 -5.54 -2.47 -7.39
C ARG A 35 -6.39 -1.76 -6.34
N GLU A 36 -7.68 -1.59 -6.59
CA GLU A 36 -8.61 -1.00 -5.63
C GLU A 36 -8.67 -1.84 -4.34
N ALA A 37 -8.78 -3.17 -4.48
CA ALA A 37 -8.74 -4.06 -3.34
C ALA A 37 -7.41 -3.96 -2.55
N ALA A 38 -6.28 -3.87 -3.24
CA ALA A 38 -4.97 -3.69 -2.60
C ALA A 38 -4.86 -2.34 -1.87
N GLU A 39 -5.41 -1.26 -2.43
CA GLU A 39 -5.45 0.06 -1.79
C GLU A 39 -6.29 0.03 -0.50
N VAL A 40 -7.46 -0.61 -0.54
CA VAL A 40 -8.32 -0.80 0.64
C VAL A 40 -7.61 -1.61 1.72
N ILE A 41 -6.95 -2.71 1.34
CA ILE A 41 -6.18 -3.56 2.27
C ILE A 41 -5.01 -2.77 2.88
N ALA A 42 -4.28 -2.00 2.07
CA ALA A 42 -3.17 -1.16 2.54
C ALA A 42 -3.65 -0.06 3.50
N ALA A 43 -4.79 0.57 3.21
CA ALA A 43 -5.41 1.57 4.09
C ALA A 43 -5.82 0.95 5.43
N ARG A 44 -6.53 -0.19 5.40
CA ARG A 44 -7.00 -0.88 6.61
C ARG A 44 -5.85 -1.46 7.44
N THR A 45 -4.79 -1.96 6.79
CA THR A 45 -3.59 -2.44 7.48
C THR A 45 -2.93 -1.30 8.27
N ARG A 46 -2.88 -0.09 7.72
CA ARG A 46 -2.36 1.08 8.43
C ARG A 46 -3.23 1.50 9.60
N GLU A 47 -4.55 1.40 9.48
CA GLU A 47 -5.45 1.64 10.61
C GLU A 47 -5.21 0.63 11.73
N VAL A 48 -5.14 -0.67 11.40
CA VAL A 48 -4.87 -1.74 12.38
C VAL A 48 -3.50 -1.59 13.04
N VAL A 49 -2.45 -1.27 12.28
CA VAL A 49 -1.10 -1.04 12.84
C VAL A 49 -1.08 0.19 13.75
N LYS A 50 -1.83 1.24 13.42
CA LYS A 50 -1.95 2.46 14.24
C LYS A 50 -2.79 2.23 15.50
N GLU A 51 -3.79 1.37 15.44
CA GLU A 51 -4.68 1.01 16.56
C GLU A 51 -4.04 -0.03 17.50
N GLY A 52 -3.27 -0.98 16.97
CA GLY A 52 -2.65 -2.09 17.70
C GLY A 52 -1.34 -1.76 18.42
N GLY A 53 -0.84 -0.53 18.31
CA GLY A 53 0.36 -0.06 19.00
C GLY A 53 0.07 0.55 20.38
N ARG A 54 -0.74 -0.12 21.20
CA ARG A 54 -1.09 0.32 22.57
C ARG A 54 -0.56 -0.66 23.61
#